data_AF-A0A9P9SWR5-F1
#
_entry.id   AF-A0A9P9SWR5-F1
#
_cell.length_a   1.000
_cell.length_b   1.000
_cell.length_c   1.000
_cell.angle_alpha   90.00
_cell.angle_beta   90.00
_cell.angle_gamma   90.00
#
_symmetry.space_group_name_H-M   'P 1'
#
loop_
_entity.id
_entity.type
_entity.pdbx_description
1 polymer ?
#
loop_
_entity_poly.entity_id
_entity_poly.type
_entity_poly.pdbx_seq_one_letter_code
_entity_poly.pdbx_strand_id
1 'polypeptide(L)' 'PTVLFGNGGHTSVTSLLTVEEDLADGIVFGRRFISNPDIVRRIRYGYKLSPYDRDTFYTHGAKGYVTYKNYD' A
#
# COMPACT_ATOMS: atom_id res chain seq x y z
N PRO A 1 20.86 4.26 16.48
CA PRO A 1 19.54 4.77 16.02
C PRO A 1 18.54 3.62 15.91
N THR A 2 17.32 3.84 16.41
CA THR A 2 16.22 2.87 16.26
C THR A 2 15.49 3.19 14.96
N VAL A 3 15.26 2.19 14.12
CA VAL A 3 14.49 2.34 12.88
C VAL A 3 13.00 2.44 13.21
N LEU A 4 12.32 3.44 12.66
CA LEU A 4 10.90 3.71 12.83
C LEU A 4 10.14 3.48 11.52
N PHE A 5 9.08 2.67 11.59
CA PHE A 5 8.16 2.46 10.48
C PHE A 5 6.80 3.10 10.76
N GLY A 6 6.39 4.04 9.91
CA GLY A 6 5.08 4.70 9.96
C GLY A 6 3.99 3.87 9.29
N ASN A 7 2.78 3.88 9.85
CA ASN A 7 1.60 3.26 9.26
C ASN A 7 0.35 4.11 9.53
N GLY A 8 -0.69 3.93 8.70
CA GLY A 8 -2.00 4.56 8.93
C GLY A 8 -2.46 5.47 7.80
N GLY A 9 -3.06 4.89 6.75
CA GLY A 9 -3.75 5.67 5.72
C GLY A 9 -2.85 6.45 4.76
N HIS A 10 -1.54 6.17 4.75
CA HIS A 10 -0.61 6.83 3.83
C HIS A 10 -1.00 6.64 2.35
N THR A 11 -0.71 7.69 1.58
CA THR A 11 -0.77 7.75 0.11
C THR A 11 0.65 7.84 -0.43
N SER A 12 0.85 7.80 -1.76
CA SER A 12 2.18 8.04 -2.34
C SER A 12 2.77 9.38 -1.89
N VAL A 13 1.96 10.45 -1.92
CA VAL A 13 2.37 11.80 -1.52
C VAL A 13 2.70 11.87 -0.04
N THR A 14 1.79 11.43 0.83
CA THR A 14 2.03 11.54 2.27
C THR A 14 3.15 10.62 2.74
N SER A 15 3.40 9.50 2.05
CA SER A 15 4.54 8.61 2.35
C SER A 15 5.87 9.28 2.07
N LEU A 16 5.99 9.95 0.91
CA LEU A 16 7.20 10.68 0.55
C LEU A 16 7.51 11.76 1.57
N LEU A 17 6.52 12.60 1.89
CA LEU A 17 6.67 13.69 2.86
C LEU A 17 7.07 13.16 4.25
N THR A 18 6.46 12.07 4.72
CA THR A 18 6.78 11.50 6.05
C THR A 18 8.25 11.07 6.15
N VAL A 19 8.83 10.54 5.06
CA VAL A 19 10.24 10.12 5.03
C VAL A 19 11.16 11.33 4.84
N GLU A 20 10.80 12.29 3.97
CA GLU A 20 11.59 13.51 3.73
C GLU A 20 11.65 14.43 4.96
N GLU A 21 10.61 14.42 5.79
CA GLU A 21 10.54 15.19 7.04
C GLU A 21 11.14 14.46 8.26
N ASP A 22 11.82 13.32 8.05
CA ASP A 22 12.45 12.50 9.12
C ASP A 22 11.47 12.02 10.20
N LEU A 23 10.18 11.89 9.85
CA LEU A 23 9.13 11.43 10.77
C LEU A 23 9.05 9.89 10.85
N ALA A 24 9.56 9.19 9.84
CA ALA A 24 9.76 7.74 9.83
C ALA A 24 10.82 7.34 8.79
N ASP A 25 11.55 6.26 9.03
CA ASP A 25 12.52 5.69 8.09
C ASP A 25 11.87 4.91 6.94
N GLY A 26 10.59 4.57 7.08
CA GLY A 26 9.83 3.86 6.06
C GLY A 26 8.34 3.79 6.36
N ILE A 27 7.56 3.44 5.33
CA ILE A 27 6.09 3.44 5.39
C ILE A 27 5.53 2.07 5.11
N VAL A 28 4.58 1.64 5.95
CA VAL A 28 3.90 0.35 5.87
C VAL A 28 2.51 0.53 5.27
N PHE A 29 2.21 -0.26 4.24
CA PHE A 29 0.90 -0.30 3.60
C PHE A 29 0.19 -1.62 3.89
N GLY A 30 -1.01 -1.54 4.49
CA GLY A 30 -1.89 -2.69 4.70
C GLY A 30 -2.95 -2.81 3.60
N ARG A 31 -4.11 -2.15 3.81
CA ARG A 31 -5.30 -2.22 2.93
C ARG A 31 -5.00 -2.03 1.44
N ARG A 32 -4.09 -1.13 1.08
CA ARG A 32 -3.72 -0.86 -0.31
C ARG A 32 -2.85 -1.95 -0.91
N PHE A 33 -2.04 -2.63 -0.11
CA PHE A 33 -1.23 -3.76 -0.57
C PHE A 33 -2.11 -4.96 -0.95
N ILE A 34 -3.21 -5.20 -0.21
CA ILE A 34 -4.19 -6.25 -0.53
C ILE A 34 -4.68 -6.13 -1.98
N SER A 35 -5.10 -4.93 -2.40
CA SER A 35 -5.65 -4.72 -3.75
C SER A 35 -4.63 -4.35 -4.84
N ASN A 36 -3.38 -4.13 -4.45
CA ASN A 36 -2.30 -3.71 -5.34
C ASN A 36 -1.04 -4.53 -5.01
N PRO A 37 -0.93 -5.78 -5.49
CA PRO A 37 0.24 -6.63 -5.23
C PRO A 37 1.56 -5.98 -5.70
N ASP A 38 1.49 -5.06 -6.66
CA ASP A 38 2.60 -4.29 -7.21
C ASP A 38 2.66 -2.83 -6.72
N ILE A 39 2.12 -2.53 -5.52
CA ILE A 39 2.00 -1.16 -5.01
C ILE A 39 3.31 -0.35 -5.05
N VAL A 40 4.46 -0.99 -4.81
CA VAL A 40 5.78 -0.33 -4.88
C VAL A 40 6.06 0.20 -6.28
N ARG A 41 5.78 -0.59 -7.32
CA ARG A 41 5.90 -0.16 -8.73
C ARG A 41 4.94 0.97 -9.02
N ARG A 42 3.69 0.87 -8.56
CA ARG A 42 2.68 1.92 -8.78
C ARG A 42 3.07 3.24 -8.13
N ILE A 43 3.55 3.22 -6.89
CA ILE A 43 4.02 4.44 -6.21
C ILE A 43 5.22 5.04 -6.95
N ARG A 44 6.21 4.21 -7.32
CA ARG A 44 7.43 4.67 -8.01
C ARG A 44 7.14 5.38 -9.34
N TYR A 45 6.18 4.89 -10.11
CA TYR A 45 5.84 5.42 -11.43
C TYR A 45 4.56 6.27 -11.46
N GLY A 46 3.94 6.54 -10.31
CA GLY A 46 2.70 7.31 -10.22
C GLY A 46 1.47 6.63 -10.83
N TYR A 47 1.45 5.30 -10.94
CA TYR A 47 0.30 4.56 -11.47
C TYR A 47 -0.88 4.57 -10.50
N LYS A 48 -2.09 4.51 -11.06
CA LYS A 48 -3.33 4.51 -10.28
C LYS A 48 -3.42 3.26 -9.40
N LEU A 49 -3.75 3.44 -8.12
CA LEU A 49 -4.03 2.34 -7.21
C LEU A 49 -5.45 1.81 -7.44
N SER A 50 -5.58 0.50 -7.55
CA SER A 50 -6.84 -0.23 -7.53
C SER A 50 -7.55 -0.01 -6.19
N PRO A 51 -8.89 0.18 -6.18
CA PRO A 51 -9.67 0.19 -4.95
C PRO A 51 -9.58 -1.18 -4.26
N TYR A 52 -9.64 -1.18 -2.94
CA TYR A 52 -9.80 -2.41 -2.16
C TYR A 52 -11.27 -2.66 -1.87
N ASP A 53 -11.65 -3.93 -1.77
CA ASP A 53 -12.97 -4.38 -1.35
C ASP A 53 -12.91 -4.90 0.10
N ARG A 54 -13.54 -4.18 1.03
CA ARG A 54 -13.53 -4.51 2.46
C ARG A 54 -14.32 -5.77 2.77
N ASP A 55 -15.34 -6.10 1.99
CA ASP A 55 -16.18 -7.28 2.23
C ASP A 55 -15.41 -8.57 1.98
N THR A 56 -14.26 -8.47 1.28
CA THR A 56 -13.39 -9.59 0.96
C THR A 56 -12.14 -9.71 1.84
N PHE A 57 -11.94 -8.83 2.82
CA PHE A 57 -10.74 -8.89 3.68
C PHE A 57 -10.62 -10.19 4.48
N TYR A 58 -11.76 -10.75 4.90
CA TYR A 58 -11.83 -11.99 5.65
C TYR A 58 -12.68 -13.01 4.88
N THR A 59 -12.17 -13.40 3.72
CA THR A 59 -12.81 -14.38 2.84
C THR A 59 -12.16 -15.75 2.99
N HIS A 60 -12.92 -16.81 2.68
CA HIS A 60 -12.41 -18.19 2.61
C HIS A 60 -11.99 -18.58 1.18
N GLY A 61 -12.29 -17.74 0.18
CA GLY A 61 -12.06 -18.04 -1.24
C GLY A 61 -11.08 -17.08 -1.92
N ALA A 62 -10.77 -17.35 -3.20
CA ALA A 62 -9.77 -16.58 -3.94
C ALA A 62 -10.15 -15.11 -4.19
N LYS A 63 -11.45 -14.80 -4.30
CA LYS A 63 -11.97 -13.46 -4.62
C LYS A 63 -11.53 -12.46 -3.56
N GLY A 64 -10.83 -11.41 -3.98
CA GLY A 64 -10.34 -10.36 -3.09
C GLY A 64 -9.10 -10.76 -2.28
N TYR A 65 -8.48 -11.90 -2.60
CA TYR A 65 -7.23 -12.35 -2.02
C TYR A 65 -6.14 -12.45 -3.11
N VAL A 66 -6.25 -13.45 -3.99
CA VAL A 66 -5.27 -13.69 -5.08
C VAL A 66 -5.76 -13.22 -6.46
N THR A 67 -6.93 -12.58 -6.53
CA THR A 67 -7.53 -12.15 -7.80
C THR A 67 -7.19 -10.72 -8.20
N TYR A 68 -6.50 -9.94 -7.36
CA TYR A 68 -6.04 -8.61 -7.72
C TYR A 68 -4.87 -8.68 -8.70
N LYS A 69 -4.89 -7.81 -9.72
CA LYS A 69 -3.88 -7.79 -10.78
C LYS A 69 -2.85 -6.69 -10.57
N ASN A 70 -1.66 -6.92 -11.11
CA ASN A 70 -0.66 -5.88 -11.29
C ASN A 70 -1.16 -4.82 -12.28
N TYR A 71 -0.51 -3.65 -12.29
CA TYR A 71 -0.66 -2.66 -13.33
C TYR A 71 0.15 -3.09 -14.56
N ASP A 72 -0.50 -3.14 -15.71
CA ASP A 72 0.12 -3.48 -17.00
C ASP A 72 0.88 -2.26 -17.57
#